data_AF-A0A7J6CNF0-F1
#
_entry.id   AF-A0A7J6CNF0-F1
#
_cell.length_a   1.000
_cell.length_b   1.000
_cell.length_c   1.000
_cell.angle_alpha   90.00
_cell.angle_beta   90.00
_cell.angle_gamma   90.00
#
_symmetry.space_group_name_H-M   'P 1'
#
loop_
_entity.id
_entity.type
_entity.pdbx_description
1 polymer ?
#
loop_
_entity_poly.entity_id
_entity_poly.type
_entity_poly.pdbx_seq_one_letter_code
_entity_poly.pdbx_strand_id
1 'polypeptide(L)'
;MSAFYFRWILISALWIEGSEMITNLRSYTISAGLAFKLECNEDHEMQNVSMSWSIVPNISGINIHGNALWFLPADLSHSASYSCLSRKGNETWETKFDVSVENKTCPCVNRKDELKSTKDITCLLPHIFEIDPQAQVTWRNNCHPLNVTNSKVLAINRSPDMVGKYTCFVSFTFRGKNYSAAQTTEIYSHPEDYVVTKPEIIYPKEYEQKVTLGESYTVNCKALLGKNNKEEETFIYWFSDSGTLDLNFSCSTVNEGAQKYFLSVLYIPEVTEDYLYTNLTCLVQHPAGSDVVNVILIPASQYERYYWIGLGLVALLILLCAVAFLFRVDLVLAYRAVCSSAAISSDGKSYDAYVCYLHGDQHSSTSAVTFALDFLPAMLEDLYGYKLFISGRDELPGEAVHDVIADRMSRSRRLIIVLTSQSCVSPQTDATKSLLPDKLPISDRDVQLKATNTSFDQIWANYEQRVGLYDALVKQGLKVILVQVEDGVEEALLPESLRYISRTKGILKWRQNASNRGNRSFWKHMRYQMPPAKRRKSQELTLL
;
A
#
# COMPACT_ATOMS: atom_id res chain seq x y z
N MET A 1 -3.21 -45.71 62.56
CA MET A 1 -4.24 -46.61 61.95
C MET A 1 -4.18 -46.36 60.45
N SER A 2 -3.31 -47.07 59.73
CA SER A 2 -3.60 -48.33 59.00
C SER A 2 -4.45 -48.07 57.75
N ALA A 3 -3.79 -47.91 56.59
CA ALA A 3 -3.78 -48.85 55.45
C ALA A 3 -4.96 -48.58 54.49
N PHE A 4 -4.79 -48.40 53.18
CA PHE A 4 -4.34 -49.43 52.24
C PHE A 4 -3.66 -48.85 50.99
N TYR A 5 -2.56 -49.49 50.61
CA TYR A 5 -1.94 -49.51 49.29
C TYR A 5 -2.85 -50.23 48.27
N PHE A 6 -2.80 -49.85 46.99
CA PHE A 6 -2.43 -50.78 45.91
C PHE A 6 -2.05 -50.05 44.61
N ARG A 7 -0.88 -50.41 44.07
CA ARG A 7 -0.33 -50.05 42.76
C ARG A 7 -1.19 -50.60 41.63
N TRP A 8 -1.28 -49.87 40.52
CA TRP A 8 -1.27 -50.45 39.18
C TRP A 8 -0.32 -49.68 38.27
N ILE A 9 0.74 -50.37 37.88
CA ILE A 9 1.64 -50.08 36.75
C ILE A 9 0.88 -50.48 35.50
N LEU A 10 0.77 -49.62 34.49
CA LEU A 10 0.50 -50.04 33.10
C LEU A 10 1.08 -49.02 32.10
N ILE A 11 2.25 -49.41 31.57
CA ILE A 11 2.65 -49.36 30.15
C ILE A 11 2.91 -47.98 29.53
N SER A 12 4.21 -47.68 29.48
CA SER A 12 4.88 -47.01 28.37
C SER A 12 4.38 -47.53 27.02
N ALA A 13 3.63 -46.71 26.28
CA ALA A 13 3.43 -46.93 24.86
C ALA A 13 4.80 -46.82 24.17
N LEU A 14 5.31 -47.99 23.78
CA LEU A 14 6.32 -48.11 22.75
C LEU A 14 5.86 -47.28 21.55
N TRP A 15 6.66 -46.26 21.22
CA TRP A 15 6.71 -45.73 19.87
C TRP A 15 7.13 -46.87 18.96
N ILE A 16 6.14 -47.56 18.39
CA ILE A 16 6.35 -48.32 17.18
C ILE A 16 6.41 -47.24 16.10
N GLU A 17 7.62 -46.85 15.72
CA GLU A 17 7.88 -46.30 14.40
C GLU A 17 7.30 -47.30 13.39
N GLY A 18 6.07 -47.04 12.95
CA GLY A 18 5.54 -47.69 11.77
C GLY A 18 6.38 -47.19 10.61
N SER A 19 7.24 -48.05 10.07
CA SER A 19 7.87 -47.77 8.78
C SER A 19 6.75 -47.55 7.77
N GLU A 20 6.63 -46.33 7.24
CA GLU A 20 5.75 -46.07 6.10
C GLU A 20 6.13 -47.04 4.97
N MET A 21 5.21 -47.94 4.66
CA MET A 21 5.41 -48.93 3.62
C MET A 21 5.15 -48.26 2.26
N ILE A 22 6.21 -47.89 1.57
CA ILE A 22 6.12 -47.32 0.22
C ILE A 22 5.54 -48.38 -0.72
N THR A 23 4.48 -48.02 -1.47
CA THR A 23 3.86 -48.90 -2.45
C THR A 23 4.08 -48.37 -3.85
N ASN A 24 4.71 -49.16 -4.71
CA ASN A 24 4.95 -48.82 -6.12
C ASN A 24 4.01 -49.64 -7.00
N LEU A 25 3.30 -49.01 -7.93
CA LEU A 25 2.41 -49.69 -8.88
C LEU A 25 3.04 -49.73 -10.28
N ARG A 26 3.14 -50.91 -10.88
CA ARG A 26 3.60 -51.15 -12.26
C ARG A 26 2.52 -51.90 -13.03
N SER A 27 2.32 -51.57 -14.30
CA SER A 27 1.32 -52.24 -15.15
C SER A 27 2.00 -52.91 -16.35
N TYR A 28 1.65 -54.15 -16.65
CA TYR A 28 2.20 -54.92 -17.76
C TYR A 28 1.09 -55.55 -18.60
N THR A 29 1.32 -55.62 -19.91
CA THR A 29 0.44 -56.31 -20.86
C THR A 29 1.21 -57.43 -21.54
N ILE A 30 0.71 -58.66 -21.43
CA ILE A 30 1.37 -59.88 -21.91
C ILE A 30 0.49 -60.56 -22.95
N SER A 31 1.07 -61.20 -23.96
CA SER A 31 0.31 -61.99 -24.93
C SER A 31 0.19 -63.45 -24.48
N ALA A 32 -1.03 -63.99 -24.54
CA ALA A 32 -1.31 -65.38 -24.23
C ALA A 32 -0.46 -66.33 -25.09
N GLY A 33 0.01 -67.43 -24.48
CA GLY A 33 0.84 -68.44 -25.13
C GLY A 33 2.34 -68.11 -25.15
N LEU A 34 2.76 -66.92 -24.72
CA LEU A 34 4.18 -66.55 -24.64
C LEU A 34 4.74 -66.68 -23.22
N ALA A 35 6.04 -66.96 -23.14
CA ALA A 35 6.79 -66.90 -21.91
C ALA A 35 7.08 -65.44 -21.53
N PHE A 36 6.87 -65.11 -20.25
CA PHE A 36 7.15 -63.78 -19.72
C PHE A 36 7.76 -63.87 -18.32
N LYS A 37 8.63 -62.92 -17.99
CA LYS A 37 9.35 -62.84 -16.72
C LYS A 37 9.06 -61.50 -16.08
N LEU A 38 8.55 -61.51 -14.85
CA LEU A 38 8.45 -60.34 -13.99
C LEU A 38 9.58 -60.36 -12.97
N GLU A 39 10.33 -59.27 -12.91
CA GLU A 39 11.36 -59.04 -11.91
C GLU A 39 10.85 -58.04 -10.87
N CYS A 40 11.12 -58.34 -9.61
CA CYS A 40 10.68 -57.50 -8.50
C CYS A 40 11.48 -56.18 -8.42
N ASN A 41 12.73 -56.20 -8.88
CA ASN A 41 13.63 -55.05 -8.93
C ASN A 41 14.45 -55.11 -10.24
N GLU A 42 14.56 -53.98 -10.94
CA GLU A 42 15.33 -53.87 -12.20
C GLU A 42 16.77 -53.37 -11.95
N ASP A 43 17.04 -52.78 -10.78
CA ASP A 43 18.37 -52.24 -10.43
C ASP A 43 19.28 -53.32 -9.82
N HIS A 44 20.29 -53.74 -10.59
CA HIS A 44 21.31 -54.72 -10.18
C HIS A 44 22.26 -54.22 -9.07
N GLU A 45 22.13 -52.97 -8.60
CA GLU A 45 23.05 -52.35 -7.64
C GLU A 45 22.70 -52.58 -6.16
N MET A 46 21.52 -53.13 -5.86
CA MET A 46 21.11 -53.37 -4.46
C MET A 46 21.53 -54.75 -3.96
N GLN A 47 22.76 -54.85 -3.46
CA GLN A 47 23.18 -56.02 -2.66
C GLN A 47 22.39 -56.08 -1.33
N ASN A 48 22.04 -57.29 -0.89
CA ASN A 48 21.37 -57.60 0.39
C ASN A 48 19.87 -57.25 0.52
N VAL A 49 19.08 -57.40 -0.56
CA VAL A 49 17.61 -57.32 -0.50
C VAL A 49 17.00 -58.72 -0.48
N SER A 50 16.14 -59.01 0.51
CA SER A 50 15.33 -60.23 0.54
C SER A 50 13.97 -59.98 -0.11
N MET A 51 13.51 -60.90 -0.96
CA MET A 51 12.31 -60.71 -1.79
C MET A 51 11.35 -61.89 -1.64
N SER A 52 10.06 -61.61 -1.59
CA SER A 52 9.02 -62.63 -1.59
C SER A 52 7.83 -62.21 -2.44
N TRP A 53 7.36 -63.10 -3.30
CA TRP A 53 6.17 -62.91 -4.10
C TRP A 53 4.94 -63.39 -3.32
N SER A 54 3.95 -62.52 -3.16
CA SER A 54 2.63 -62.91 -2.66
C SER A 54 1.72 -63.22 -3.85
N ILE A 55 1.53 -64.52 -4.10
CA ILE A 55 0.66 -65.04 -5.16
C ILE A 55 -0.55 -65.67 -4.49
N VAL A 56 -1.73 -65.10 -4.72
CA VAL A 56 -3.01 -65.67 -4.26
C VAL A 56 -3.95 -65.65 -5.46
N PRO A 57 -4.38 -66.80 -6.04
CA PRO A 57 -4.09 -68.21 -5.71
C PRO A 57 -2.95 -68.86 -6.53
N ASN A 58 -2.61 -70.12 -6.23
CA ASN A 58 -1.61 -70.92 -6.97
C ASN A 58 -2.19 -71.38 -8.32
N ILE A 59 -1.95 -70.60 -9.38
CA ILE A 59 -2.46 -70.85 -10.73
C ILE A 59 -1.43 -71.63 -11.55
N SER A 60 -1.85 -72.68 -12.26
CA SER A 60 -0.97 -73.47 -13.13
C SER A 60 -0.36 -72.60 -14.23
N GLY A 61 0.93 -72.77 -14.51
CA GLY A 61 1.67 -72.01 -15.53
C GLY A 61 2.46 -70.82 -14.96
N ILE A 62 2.24 -70.45 -13.70
CA ILE A 62 3.03 -69.45 -12.99
C ILE A 62 4.01 -70.15 -12.05
N ASN A 63 5.30 -69.83 -12.16
CA ASN A 63 6.33 -70.41 -11.29
C ASN A 63 7.28 -69.32 -10.78
N ILE A 64 7.66 -69.40 -9.51
CA ILE A 64 8.74 -68.58 -8.96
C ILE A 64 10.06 -69.30 -9.25
N HIS A 65 10.99 -68.62 -9.92
CA HIS A 65 12.32 -69.15 -10.17
C HIS A 65 13.38 -68.07 -9.89
N GLY A 66 14.23 -68.33 -8.89
CA GLY A 66 15.10 -67.30 -8.32
C GLY A 66 14.27 -66.20 -7.67
N ASN A 67 14.54 -64.95 -8.04
CA ASN A 67 13.82 -63.78 -7.52
C ASN A 67 12.70 -63.29 -8.48
N ALA A 68 12.43 -64.04 -9.55
CA ALA A 68 11.51 -63.63 -10.61
C ALA A 68 10.26 -64.53 -10.68
N LEU A 69 9.15 -63.93 -11.08
CA LEU A 69 7.89 -64.60 -11.35
C LEU A 69 7.79 -64.91 -12.86
N TRP A 70 7.66 -66.18 -13.20
CA TRP A 70 7.64 -66.66 -14.58
C TRP A 70 6.27 -67.16 -15.01
N PHE A 71 5.84 -66.74 -16.19
CA PHE A 71 4.64 -67.23 -16.88
C PHE A 71 5.11 -68.15 -18.01
N LEU A 72 4.83 -69.45 -17.91
CA LEU A 72 5.36 -70.49 -18.80
C LEU A 72 4.27 -71.51 -19.21
N PRO A 73 3.48 -71.24 -20.25
CA PRO A 73 3.27 -69.93 -20.89
C PRO A 73 2.23 -69.07 -20.14
N ALA A 74 2.10 -67.81 -20.53
CA ALA A 74 1.02 -66.94 -20.06
C ALA A 74 -0.35 -67.42 -20.56
N ASP A 75 -1.34 -67.44 -19.66
CA ASP A 75 -2.72 -67.81 -19.92
C ASP A 75 -3.66 -66.64 -19.60
N LEU A 76 -4.84 -66.58 -20.21
CA LEU A 76 -5.81 -65.52 -19.96
C LEU A 76 -6.25 -65.44 -18.49
N SER A 77 -6.25 -66.58 -17.79
CA SER A 77 -6.53 -66.66 -16.34
C SER A 77 -5.45 -66.06 -15.45
N HIS A 78 -4.28 -65.69 -16.01
CA HIS A 78 -3.19 -65.05 -15.28
C HIS A 78 -3.33 -63.51 -15.22
N SER A 79 -4.45 -62.94 -15.65
CA SER A 79 -4.71 -61.50 -15.51
C SER A 79 -5.08 -61.17 -14.06
N ALA A 80 -4.18 -60.53 -13.32
CA ALA A 80 -4.35 -60.22 -11.91
C ALA A 80 -3.33 -59.18 -11.42
N SER A 81 -3.54 -58.68 -10.19
CA SER A 81 -2.53 -57.90 -9.47
C SER A 81 -1.63 -58.83 -8.66
N TYR A 82 -0.35 -58.87 -9.01
CA TYR A 82 0.69 -59.59 -8.28
C TYR A 82 1.47 -58.63 -7.38
N SER A 83 1.92 -59.09 -6.22
CA SER A 83 2.69 -58.24 -5.30
C SER A 83 4.02 -58.89 -4.95
N CYS A 84 5.06 -58.08 -4.95
CA CYS A 84 6.37 -58.47 -4.47
C CYS A 84 6.76 -57.60 -3.27
N LEU A 85 7.03 -58.27 -2.15
CA LEU A 85 7.55 -57.66 -0.94
C LEU A 85 9.08 -57.68 -1.01
N SER A 86 9.70 -56.51 -0.92
CA SER A 86 11.16 -56.36 -0.83
C SER A 86 11.54 -55.82 0.54
N ARG A 87 12.61 -56.36 1.11
CA ARG A 87 13.14 -55.97 2.43
C ARG A 87 14.64 -55.76 2.39
N LYS A 88 15.08 -54.59 2.87
CA LYS A 88 16.48 -54.20 3.03
C LYS A 88 16.70 -53.69 4.46
N GLY A 89 17.31 -54.53 5.31
CA GLY A 89 17.44 -54.21 6.75
C GLY A 89 16.06 -54.08 7.44
N ASN A 90 15.75 -52.87 7.92
CA ASN A 90 14.47 -52.53 8.55
C ASN A 90 13.45 -51.92 7.56
N GLU A 91 13.87 -51.57 6.34
CA GLU A 91 12.98 -51.01 5.34
C GLU A 91 12.26 -52.13 4.58
N THR A 92 10.94 -52.00 4.45
CA THR A 92 10.10 -52.89 3.65
C THR A 92 9.23 -52.07 2.71
N TRP A 93 9.24 -52.43 1.44
CA TRP A 93 8.34 -51.85 0.43
C TRP A 93 7.63 -52.95 -0.35
N GLU A 94 6.46 -52.62 -0.87
CA GLU A 94 5.68 -53.51 -1.74
C GLU A 94 5.61 -52.93 -3.14
N THR A 95 5.98 -53.74 -4.13
CA THR A 95 5.73 -53.43 -5.54
C THR A 95 4.54 -54.24 -6.00
N LYS A 96 3.47 -53.55 -6.42
CA LYS A 96 2.28 -54.14 -7.04
C LYS A 96 2.44 -54.11 -8.56
N PHE A 97 2.11 -55.23 -9.19
CA PHE A 97 2.19 -55.50 -10.61
C PHE A 97 0.79 -55.82 -11.12
N ASP A 98 0.16 -54.87 -11.80
CA ASP A 98 -1.10 -55.11 -12.49
C ASP A 98 -0.82 -55.75 -13.86
N VAL A 99 -1.19 -57.02 -14.01
CA VAL A 99 -0.88 -57.82 -15.19
C VAL A 99 -2.16 -58.09 -15.97
N SER A 100 -2.17 -57.68 -17.22
CA SER A 100 -3.24 -57.96 -18.18
C SER A 100 -2.74 -58.90 -19.26
N VAL A 101 -3.37 -60.07 -19.41
CA VAL A 101 -3.05 -61.04 -20.45
C VAL A 101 -4.08 -60.97 -21.58
N GLU A 102 -3.61 -60.69 -22.78
CA GLU A 102 -4.45 -60.50 -23.96
C GLU A 102 -4.24 -61.61 -24.99
N ASN A 103 -5.33 -62.04 -25.65
CA ASN A 103 -5.26 -62.96 -26.79
C ASN A 103 -5.00 -62.17 -28.09
N LYS A 104 -3.77 -61.70 -28.27
CA LYS A 104 -3.32 -61.02 -29.49
C LYS A 104 -2.29 -61.86 -30.24
N THR A 105 -2.46 -61.96 -31.56
CA THR A 105 -1.52 -62.64 -32.48
C THR A 105 -0.20 -61.91 -32.64
N CYS A 106 -0.16 -60.63 -32.28
CA CYS A 106 1.00 -59.77 -32.38
C CYS A 106 1.33 -59.19 -30.99
N PRO A 107 2.53 -59.45 -30.46
CA PRO A 107 2.94 -58.92 -29.16
C PRO A 107 2.95 -57.40 -29.12
N CYS A 108 2.70 -56.86 -27.93
CA CYS A 108 2.71 -55.42 -27.69
C CYS A 108 4.13 -54.85 -27.83
N VAL A 109 4.22 -53.60 -28.28
CA VAL A 109 5.49 -52.87 -28.38
C VAL A 109 6.05 -52.69 -26.98
N ASN A 110 7.25 -53.21 -26.75
CA ASN A 110 7.97 -53.09 -25.48
C ASN A 110 9.32 -52.38 -25.63
N ARG A 111 9.71 -52.04 -26.87
CA ARG A 111 10.93 -51.27 -27.17
C ARG A 111 10.66 -50.32 -28.33
N LYS A 112 11.25 -49.13 -28.29
CA LYS A 112 11.28 -48.18 -29.40
C LYS A 112 12.71 -47.92 -29.80
N ASP A 113 12.96 -47.72 -31.08
CA ASP A 113 14.31 -47.47 -31.56
C ASP A 113 14.29 -46.58 -32.83
N GLU A 114 15.20 -45.59 -32.88
CA GLU A 114 15.17 -44.52 -33.89
C GLU A 114 16.05 -44.86 -35.10
N LEU A 115 15.51 -44.76 -36.31
CA LEU A 115 16.24 -45.05 -37.55
C LEU A 115 17.04 -43.82 -38.05
N LYS A 116 18.18 -43.56 -37.42
CA LYS A 116 19.11 -42.47 -37.83
C LYS A 116 20.01 -42.86 -39.02
N SER A 117 20.41 -44.11 -39.08
CA SER A 117 21.25 -44.70 -40.14
C SER A 117 20.89 -46.15 -40.34
N THR A 118 21.43 -46.78 -41.39
CA THR A 118 21.41 -48.24 -41.51
C THR A 118 22.01 -48.84 -40.24
N LYS A 119 21.27 -49.76 -39.61
CA LYS A 119 21.64 -50.38 -38.34
C LYS A 119 21.07 -51.78 -38.21
N ASP A 120 21.65 -52.52 -37.30
CA ASP A 120 21.26 -53.86 -36.95
C ASP A 120 20.40 -53.86 -35.68
N ILE A 121 19.22 -54.48 -35.75
CA ILE A 121 18.37 -54.70 -34.57
C ILE A 121 18.65 -56.08 -34.02
N THR A 122 19.12 -56.13 -32.79
CA THR A 122 19.30 -57.37 -32.05
C THR A 122 18.04 -57.72 -31.27
N CYS A 123 17.62 -58.98 -31.34
CA CYS A 123 16.60 -59.56 -30.48
C CYS A 123 17.13 -59.60 -29.04
N LEU A 124 16.57 -58.77 -28.16
CA LEU A 124 17.07 -58.53 -26.81
C LEU A 124 16.21 -59.27 -25.78
N LEU A 125 16.46 -60.58 -25.67
CA LEU A 125 15.89 -61.45 -24.64
C LEU A 125 17.02 -62.19 -23.90
N PRO A 126 17.93 -61.47 -23.21
CA PRO A 126 19.14 -62.06 -22.64
C PRO A 126 18.83 -63.21 -21.67
N HIS A 127 17.81 -63.04 -20.82
CA HIS A 127 17.36 -64.05 -19.87
C HIS A 127 16.85 -65.35 -20.53
N ILE A 128 16.39 -65.30 -21.79
CA ILE A 128 15.99 -66.50 -22.55
C ILE A 128 17.23 -67.18 -23.15
N PHE A 129 18.17 -66.40 -23.70
CA PHE A 129 19.40 -66.93 -24.27
C PHE A 129 20.38 -67.48 -23.21
N GLU A 130 20.28 -67.04 -21.95
CA GLU A 130 20.97 -67.66 -20.82
C GLU A 130 20.43 -69.06 -20.50
N ILE A 131 19.11 -69.27 -20.65
CA ILE A 131 18.45 -70.55 -20.42
C ILE A 131 18.72 -71.52 -21.55
N ASP A 132 18.59 -71.06 -22.79
CA ASP A 132 18.83 -71.85 -24.00
C ASP A 132 19.65 -71.03 -25.01
N PRO A 133 20.99 -71.17 -24.98
CA PRO A 133 21.87 -70.46 -25.91
C PRO A 133 21.62 -70.79 -27.39
N GLN A 134 21.03 -71.97 -27.65
CA GLN A 134 20.71 -72.51 -28.99
C GLN A 134 19.27 -72.22 -29.42
N ALA A 135 18.54 -71.39 -28.67
CA ALA A 135 17.16 -71.02 -28.99
C ALA A 135 17.04 -70.41 -30.39
N GLN A 136 15.98 -70.81 -31.10
CA GLN A 136 15.76 -70.42 -32.48
C GLN A 136 15.03 -69.08 -32.57
N VAL A 137 15.53 -68.17 -33.42
CA VAL A 137 14.95 -66.83 -33.60
C VAL A 137 14.28 -66.70 -34.97
N THR A 138 13.04 -66.19 -34.97
CA THR A 138 12.30 -65.82 -36.18
C THR A 138 11.81 -64.38 -36.09
N TRP A 139 11.67 -63.71 -37.22
CA TRP A 139 11.30 -62.29 -37.26
C TRP A 139 9.97 -62.07 -37.98
N ARG A 140 9.23 -61.05 -37.52
CA ARG A 140 8.03 -60.55 -38.19
C ARG A 140 8.09 -59.03 -38.30
N ASN A 141 7.58 -58.47 -39.40
CA ASN A 141 7.34 -57.04 -39.57
C ASN A 141 5.84 -56.79 -39.66
N ASN A 142 5.30 -55.92 -38.81
CA ASN A 142 3.87 -55.61 -38.74
C ASN A 142 3.02 -56.90 -38.69
N CYS A 143 3.49 -57.87 -37.90
CA CYS A 143 2.86 -59.19 -37.70
C CYS A 143 2.94 -60.14 -38.91
N HIS A 144 3.60 -59.77 -40.01
CA HIS A 144 3.87 -60.63 -41.16
C HIS A 144 5.25 -61.29 -41.05
N PRO A 145 5.39 -62.59 -41.37
CA PRO A 145 6.66 -63.30 -41.27
C PRO A 145 7.70 -62.75 -42.24
N LEU A 146 8.94 -62.61 -41.77
CA LEU A 146 10.10 -62.27 -42.60
C LEU A 146 10.88 -63.54 -42.94
N ASN A 147 11.48 -63.57 -44.14
CA ASN A 147 12.35 -64.65 -44.60
C ASN A 147 13.76 -64.53 -44.00
N VAL A 148 13.85 -64.47 -42.67
CA VAL A 148 15.12 -64.45 -41.92
C VAL A 148 15.14 -65.65 -41.00
N THR A 149 16.00 -66.62 -41.31
CA THR A 149 16.10 -67.87 -40.56
C THR A 149 17.21 -67.80 -39.52
N ASN A 150 16.81 -67.97 -38.25
CA ASN A 150 17.69 -68.22 -37.11
C ASN A 150 18.82 -67.21 -36.89
N SER A 151 18.51 -65.92 -37.09
CA SER A 151 19.43 -64.83 -36.78
C SER A 151 18.95 -64.05 -35.56
N LYS A 152 19.85 -63.84 -34.59
CA LYS A 152 19.61 -62.95 -33.43
C LYS A 152 19.57 -61.48 -33.83
N VAL A 153 20.01 -61.15 -35.05
CA VAL A 153 20.16 -59.79 -35.56
C VAL A 153 19.42 -59.63 -36.89
N LEU A 154 18.77 -58.48 -37.08
CA LEU A 154 18.08 -58.09 -38.30
C LEU A 154 18.63 -56.76 -38.81
N ALA A 155 19.22 -56.76 -40.01
CA ALA A 155 19.71 -55.55 -40.66
C ALA A 155 18.55 -54.70 -41.19
N ILE A 156 18.54 -53.41 -40.83
CA ILE A 156 17.54 -52.43 -41.27
C ILE A 156 18.23 -51.27 -41.98
N ASN A 157 17.83 -51.03 -43.22
CA ASN A 157 18.31 -49.91 -44.03
C ASN A 157 17.56 -48.62 -43.69
N ARG A 158 18.22 -47.47 -43.91
CA ARG A 158 17.59 -46.13 -43.84
C ARG A 158 16.64 -45.92 -45.03
N SER A 159 15.50 -46.59 -45.02
CA SER A 159 14.37 -46.35 -45.93
C SER A 159 13.10 -46.07 -45.12
N PRO A 160 12.25 -45.11 -45.52
CA PRO A 160 10.95 -44.88 -44.88
C PRO A 160 10.05 -46.12 -44.89
N ASP A 161 10.22 -47.03 -45.85
CA ASP A 161 9.47 -48.30 -45.92
C ASP A 161 9.84 -49.29 -44.81
N MET A 162 10.96 -49.05 -44.13
CA MET A 162 11.46 -49.86 -43.02
C MET A 162 10.98 -49.34 -41.65
N VAL A 163 10.11 -48.33 -41.63
CA VAL A 163 9.39 -47.89 -40.43
C VAL A 163 8.27 -48.90 -40.14
N GLY A 164 8.21 -49.39 -38.91
CA GLY A 164 7.24 -50.43 -38.56
C GLY A 164 7.55 -51.15 -37.25
N LYS A 165 6.73 -52.14 -36.92
CA LYS A 165 6.85 -52.95 -35.70
C LYS A 165 7.53 -54.26 -36.01
N TYR A 166 8.78 -54.39 -35.58
CA TYR A 166 9.60 -55.59 -35.76
C TYR A 166 9.52 -56.45 -34.52
N THR A 167 9.00 -57.66 -34.66
CA THR A 167 8.88 -58.62 -33.57
C THR A 167 9.82 -59.78 -33.78
N CYS A 168 10.71 -60.05 -32.83
CA CYS A 168 11.45 -61.31 -32.78
C CYS A 168 10.71 -62.31 -31.90
N PHE A 169 10.55 -63.53 -32.40
CA PHE A 169 10.04 -64.68 -31.65
C PHE A 169 11.19 -65.65 -31.41
N VAL A 170 11.36 -66.04 -30.15
CA VAL A 170 12.42 -66.94 -29.68
C VAL A 170 11.77 -68.22 -29.17
N SER A 171 12.03 -69.33 -29.84
CA SER A 171 11.61 -70.66 -29.41
C SER A 171 12.74 -71.31 -28.62
N PHE A 172 12.50 -71.60 -27.34
CA PHE A 172 13.50 -72.09 -26.39
C PHE A 172 12.99 -73.29 -25.60
N THR A 173 13.91 -74.12 -25.12
CA THR A 173 13.58 -75.30 -24.31
C THR A 173 13.89 -75.04 -22.84
N PHE A 174 12.92 -75.24 -21.95
CA PHE A 174 13.10 -75.14 -20.51
C PHE A 174 12.51 -76.36 -19.80
N ARG A 175 13.35 -77.08 -19.03
CA ARG A 175 12.99 -78.31 -18.30
C ARG A 175 12.30 -79.37 -19.19
N GLY A 176 12.80 -79.54 -20.42
CA GLY A 176 12.30 -80.53 -21.37
C GLY A 176 10.98 -80.17 -22.07
N LYS A 177 10.46 -78.96 -21.87
CA LYS A 177 9.29 -78.42 -22.58
C LYS A 177 9.70 -77.22 -23.45
N ASN A 178 9.04 -77.08 -24.59
CA ASN A 178 9.29 -75.98 -25.53
C ASN A 178 8.36 -74.81 -25.23
N TYR A 179 8.93 -73.61 -25.17
CA TYR A 179 8.22 -72.35 -24.96
C TYR A 179 8.62 -71.33 -26.03
N SER A 180 7.81 -70.30 -26.18
CA SER A 180 8.10 -69.18 -27.09
C SER A 180 8.05 -67.87 -26.32
N ALA A 181 9.05 -67.02 -26.49
CA ALA A 181 9.07 -65.64 -25.99
C ALA A 181 9.09 -64.68 -27.19
N ALA A 182 8.66 -63.44 -27.00
CA ALA A 182 8.74 -62.45 -28.05
C ALA A 182 9.10 -61.05 -27.53
N GLN A 183 9.72 -60.25 -28.39
CA GLN A 183 10.00 -58.84 -28.16
C GLN A 183 9.63 -58.05 -29.42
N THR A 184 8.93 -56.93 -29.24
CA THR A 184 8.50 -56.07 -30.34
C THR A 184 9.14 -54.70 -30.23
N THR A 185 10.00 -54.39 -31.21
CA THR A 185 10.67 -53.10 -31.37
C THR A 185 9.95 -52.27 -32.43
N GLU A 186 9.45 -51.10 -32.04
CA GLU A 186 8.92 -50.10 -32.97
C GLU A 186 10.05 -49.25 -33.54
N ILE A 187 10.21 -49.31 -34.86
CA ILE A 187 11.17 -48.50 -35.60
C ILE A 187 10.46 -47.31 -36.19
N TYR A 188 10.94 -46.12 -35.82
CA TYR A 188 10.41 -44.85 -36.27
C TYR A 188 11.53 -43.97 -36.83
N SER A 189 11.15 -43.07 -37.75
CA SER A 189 12.02 -42.03 -38.29
C SER A 189 11.34 -40.67 -38.17
N HIS A 190 12.13 -39.61 -37.99
CA HIS A 190 11.65 -38.23 -38.02
C HIS A 190 11.78 -37.67 -39.46
N PRO A 191 10.83 -36.85 -39.94
CA PRO A 191 10.97 -36.15 -41.22
C PRO A 191 12.16 -35.17 -41.21
N GLU A 192 12.79 -34.90 -42.36
CA GLU A 192 14.04 -34.11 -42.44
C GLU A 192 13.92 -32.64 -41.97
N ASP A 193 12.71 -32.08 -41.89
CA ASP A 193 12.43 -30.73 -41.37
C ASP A 193 12.32 -30.67 -39.82
N TYR A 194 12.83 -31.68 -39.12
CA TYR A 194 12.78 -31.84 -37.67
C TYR A 194 13.79 -30.93 -36.96
N VAL A 195 13.41 -29.66 -36.71
CA VAL A 195 14.18 -28.75 -35.85
C VAL A 195 13.69 -28.87 -34.42
N VAL A 196 14.46 -29.58 -33.61
CA VAL A 196 14.28 -29.61 -32.16
C VAL A 196 14.86 -28.33 -31.56
N THR A 197 14.00 -27.39 -31.20
CA THR A 197 14.41 -26.17 -30.47
C THR A 197 14.38 -26.42 -28.98
N LYS A 198 15.44 -26.02 -28.26
CA LYS A 198 15.46 -26.02 -26.79
C LYS A 198 14.32 -25.13 -26.23
N PRO A 199 13.77 -25.45 -25.05
CA PRO A 199 12.82 -24.58 -24.39
C PRO A 199 13.51 -23.29 -23.95
N GLU A 200 12.74 -22.20 -23.85
CA GLU A 200 13.24 -20.90 -23.40
C GLU A 200 12.21 -20.26 -22.48
N ILE A 201 12.63 -19.87 -21.27
CA ILE A 201 11.82 -19.14 -20.31
C ILE A 201 11.81 -17.66 -20.68
N ILE A 202 10.63 -17.13 -20.99
CA ILE A 202 10.43 -15.73 -21.42
C ILE A 202 9.92 -14.82 -20.30
N TYR A 203 9.44 -15.41 -19.20
CA TYR A 203 8.95 -14.70 -18.03
C TYR A 203 9.21 -15.54 -16.77
N PRO A 204 9.61 -14.94 -15.64
CA PRO A 204 9.71 -13.49 -15.39
C PRO A 204 10.93 -12.82 -16.01
N LYS A 205 10.80 -11.54 -16.36
CA LYS A 205 11.91 -10.71 -16.88
C LYS A 205 12.77 -10.12 -15.76
N GLU A 206 12.17 -9.91 -14.60
CA GLU A 206 12.83 -9.37 -13.41
C GLU A 206 13.04 -10.50 -12.41
N TYR A 207 14.27 -10.61 -11.91
CA TYR A 207 14.65 -11.64 -10.96
C TYR A 207 14.19 -11.31 -9.53
N GLU A 208 14.09 -10.02 -9.17
CA GLU A 208 13.59 -9.58 -7.86
C GLU A 208 12.13 -9.14 -7.97
N GLN A 209 11.29 -9.65 -7.09
CA GLN A 209 9.88 -9.27 -7.02
C GLN A 209 9.55 -8.70 -5.65
N LYS A 210 8.95 -7.50 -5.65
CA LYS A 210 8.56 -6.81 -4.42
C LYS A 210 7.24 -7.36 -3.90
N VAL A 211 7.25 -7.86 -2.67
CA VAL A 211 6.09 -8.49 -2.01
C VAL A 211 5.82 -7.95 -0.62
N THR A 212 4.58 -8.00 -0.20
CA THR A 212 4.12 -7.60 1.13
C THR A 212 4.04 -8.82 2.03
N LEU A 213 4.66 -8.74 3.22
CA LEU A 213 4.63 -9.83 4.20
C LEU A 213 3.19 -10.07 4.67
N GLY A 214 2.77 -11.33 4.75
CA GLY A 214 1.43 -11.75 5.19
C GLY A 214 0.32 -11.63 4.13
N GLU A 215 0.60 -11.10 2.94
CA GLU A 215 -0.36 -11.08 1.83
C GLU A 215 -0.15 -12.28 0.89
N SER A 216 -1.17 -12.65 0.13
CA SER A 216 -1.06 -13.68 -0.91
C SER A 216 -0.33 -13.14 -2.13
N TYR A 217 0.56 -13.93 -2.72
CA TYR A 217 1.30 -13.54 -3.91
C TYR A 217 1.39 -14.68 -4.92
N THR A 218 1.45 -14.35 -6.21
CA THR A 218 1.54 -15.34 -7.30
C THR A 218 2.72 -15.06 -8.19
N VAL A 219 3.58 -16.06 -8.37
CA VAL A 219 4.73 -15.99 -9.28
C VAL A 219 4.38 -16.77 -10.55
N ASN A 220 4.45 -16.11 -11.70
CA ASN A 220 4.22 -16.77 -12.99
C ASN A 220 5.57 -17.10 -13.65
N CYS A 221 5.66 -18.26 -14.27
CA CYS A 221 6.76 -18.66 -15.14
C CYS A 221 6.20 -19.09 -16.49
N LYS A 222 6.63 -18.42 -17.57
CA LYS A 222 6.16 -18.69 -18.93
C LYS A 222 7.33 -19.15 -19.79
N ALA A 223 7.21 -20.33 -20.37
CA ALA A 223 8.23 -20.93 -21.23
C ALA A 223 7.67 -21.21 -22.63
N LEU A 224 8.47 -20.96 -23.65
CA LEU A 224 8.19 -21.32 -25.02
C LEU A 224 8.33 -22.84 -25.18
N LEU A 225 7.30 -23.53 -25.68
CA LEU A 225 7.46 -24.94 -26.05
C LEU A 225 8.33 -25.03 -27.30
N GLY A 226 9.37 -25.86 -27.21
CA GLY A 226 10.04 -26.35 -28.39
C GLY A 226 9.06 -27.13 -29.28
N LYS A 227 9.22 -27.06 -30.60
CA LYS A 227 8.41 -27.89 -31.51
C LYS A 227 8.81 -29.36 -31.33
N ASN A 228 7.87 -30.19 -30.89
CA ASN A 228 8.08 -31.63 -30.72
C ASN A 228 6.80 -32.41 -31.08
N ASN A 229 6.95 -33.53 -31.82
CA ASN A 229 5.85 -34.45 -32.14
C ASN A 229 5.56 -35.46 -31.01
N LYS A 230 6.37 -35.46 -29.95
CA LYS A 230 5.98 -36.06 -28.67
C LYS A 230 5.39 -34.96 -27.80
N GLU A 231 4.06 -34.89 -27.74
CA GLU A 231 3.35 -33.89 -26.94
C GLU A 231 3.55 -34.05 -25.41
N GLU A 232 4.34 -35.02 -24.93
CA GLU A 232 4.29 -35.49 -23.53
C GLU A 232 5.65 -35.70 -22.82
N GLU A 233 6.76 -35.08 -23.25
CA GLU A 233 8.05 -35.20 -22.53
C GLU A 233 8.61 -33.85 -22.04
N THR A 234 7.77 -32.81 -21.96
CA THR A 234 8.18 -31.49 -21.45
C THR A 234 7.50 -31.19 -20.12
N PHE A 235 8.28 -30.91 -19.10
CA PHE A 235 7.77 -30.62 -17.76
C PHE A 235 8.30 -29.28 -17.30
N ILE A 236 7.43 -28.50 -16.67
CA ILE A 236 7.77 -27.25 -15.99
C ILE A 236 7.40 -27.43 -14.51
N TYR A 237 8.34 -27.15 -13.62
CA TYR A 237 8.13 -27.28 -12.18
C TYR A 237 8.91 -26.23 -11.40
N TRP A 238 8.52 -26.05 -10.14
CA TRP A 238 9.16 -25.16 -9.20
C TRP A 238 9.89 -25.93 -8.10
N PHE A 239 10.99 -25.39 -7.63
CA PHE A 239 11.67 -25.83 -6.42
C PHE A 239 12.33 -24.64 -5.71
N SER A 240 12.63 -24.82 -4.42
CA SER A 240 13.32 -23.81 -3.61
C SER A 240 14.62 -24.37 -3.06
N ASP A 241 15.64 -23.54 -2.95
CA ASP A 241 16.95 -23.94 -2.39
C ASP A 241 16.87 -24.41 -0.93
N SER A 242 15.88 -23.94 -0.16
CA SER A 242 15.69 -24.33 1.24
C SER A 242 15.20 -25.77 1.41
N GLY A 243 14.57 -26.37 0.39
CA GLY A 243 13.98 -27.72 0.42
C GLY A 243 12.84 -27.92 1.45
N THR A 244 12.54 -26.91 2.28
CA THR A 244 11.52 -26.94 3.35
C THR A 244 10.18 -26.35 2.94
N LEU A 245 10.15 -25.56 1.86
CA LEU A 245 8.94 -24.92 1.36
C LEU A 245 8.14 -25.89 0.50
N ASP A 246 6.90 -26.16 0.91
CA ASP A 246 5.93 -26.88 0.07
C ASP A 246 5.35 -25.92 -0.97
N LEU A 247 5.81 -26.04 -2.22
CA LEU A 247 5.45 -25.13 -3.29
C LEU A 247 4.20 -25.63 -4.02
N ASN A 248 3.10 -24.90 -3.85
CA ASN A 248 1.86 -25.17 -4.57
C ASN A 248 1.85 -24.46 -5.93
N PHE A 249 2.02 -25.20 -7.02
CA PHE A 249 2.00 -24.65 -8.37
C PHE A 249 1.05 -25.41 -9.29
N SER A 250 0.49 -24.67 -10.25
CA SER A 250 -0.35 -25.22 -11.32
C SER A 250 0.31 -25.02 -12.67
N CYS A 251 0.22 -26.02 -13.54
CA CYS A 251 0.81 -25.97 -14.88
C CYS A 251 -0.30 -26.05 -15.92
N SER A 252 -0.23 -25.19 -16.93
CA SER A 252 -1.18 -25.14 -18.04
C SER A 252 -0.47 -24.81 -19.36
N THR A 253 -1.12 -25.13 -20.48
CA THR A 253 -0.64 -24.77 -21.81
C THR A 253 -1.47 -23.63 -22.36
N VAL A 254 -0.81 -22.56 -22.80
CA VAL A 254 -1.45 -21.37 -23.37
C VAL A 254 -1.06 -21.25 -24.83
N ASN A 255 -2.06 -21.05 -25.70
CA ASN A 255 -1.84 -20.83 -27.13
C ASN A 255 -1.93 -19.33 -27.43
N GLU A 256 -0.85 -18.74 -27.97
CA GLU A 256 -0.84 -17.37 -28.44
C GLU A 256 -0.46 -17.37 -29.93
N GLY A 257 -1.46 -17.19 -30.79
CA GLY A 257 -1.28 -17.29 -32.25
C GLY A 257 -0.92 -18.72 -32.68
N ALA A 258 0.18 -18.87 -33.41
CA ALA A 258 0.68 -20.16 -33.89
C ALA A 258 1.61 -20.87 -32.88
N GLN A 259 1.92 -20.23 -31.76
CA GLN A 259 2.92 -20.67 -30.81
C GLN A 259 2.26 -21.19 -29.52
N LYS A 260 2.73 -22.32 -29.00
CA LYS A 260 2.30 -22.89 -27.72
C LYS A 260 3.30 -22.52 -26.61
N TYR A 261 2.79 -22.18 -25.43
CA TYR A 261 3.58 -21.84 -24.25
C TYR A 261 3.17 -22.69 -23.04
N PHE A 262 4.13 -22.99 -22.17
CA PHE A 262 3.86 -23.52 -20.83
C PHE A 262 3.75 -22.34 -19.88
N LEU A 263 2.70 -22.35 -19.08
CA LEU A 263 2.49 -21.40 -17.99
C LEU A 263 2.42 -22.18 -16.68
N SER A 264 3.40 -21.93 -15.82
CA SER A 264 3.39 -22.41 -14.43
C SER A 264 3.12 -21.25 -13.50
N VAL A 265 2.12 -21.39 -12.64
CA VAL A 265 1.70 -20.38 -11.66
C VAL A 265 1.93 -20.94 -10.26
N LEU A 266 2.91 -20.37 -9.55
CA LEU A 266 3.19 -20.66 -8.15
C LEU A 266 2.30 -19.77 -7.27
N TYR A 267 1.46 -20.39 -6.44
CA TYR A 267 0.53 -19.71 -5.56
C TYR A 267 1.04 -19.72 -4.11
N ILE A 268 1.34 -18.55 -3.58
CA ILE A 268 1.77 -18.35 -2.19
C ILE A 268 0.58 -17.73 -1.44
N PRO A 269 -0.15 -18.50 -0.61
CA PRO A 269 -1.34 -17.99 0.08
C PRO A 269 -1.00 -16.90 1.10
N GLU A 270 0.15 -17.02 1.75
CA GLU A 270 0.64 -16.07 2.74
C GLU A 270 2.16 -16.00 2.65
N VAL A 271 2.71 -14.81 2.37
CA VAL A 271 4.16 -14.60 2.29
C VAL A 271 4.76 -14.51 3.70
N THR A 272 5.44 -15.56 4.14
CA THR A 272 6.22 -15.62 5.39
C THR A 272 7.67 -15.20 5.19
N GLU A 273 8.44 -15.06 6.29
CA GLU A 273 9.87 -14.73 6.22
C GLU A 273 10.69 -15.80 5.49
N ASP A 274 10.26 -17.07 5.52
CA ASP A 274 10.94 -18.19 4.85
C ASP A 274 10.93 -18.07 3.31
N TYR A 275 9.97 -17.34 2.75
CA TYR A 275 9.90 -17.04 1.32
C TYR A 275 10.79 -15.85 0.91
N LEU A 276 11.16 -14.98 1.86
CA LEU A 276 11.94 -13.79 1.56
C LEU A 276 13.42 -14.14 1.39
N TYR A 277 14.07 -13.54 0.39
CA TYR A 277 15.47 -13.78 0.06
C TYR A 277 15.82 -15.25 -0.27
N THR A 278 14.81 -16.10 -0.43
CA THR A 278 14.94 -17.49 -0.87
C THR A 278 14.83 -17.55 -2.39
N ASN A 279 15.70 -18.33 -3.03
CA ASN A 279 15.60 -18.58 -4.47
C ASN A 279 14.45 -19.53 -4.76
N LEU A 280 13.44 -19.02 -5.46
CA LEU A 280 12.37 -19.81 -6.06
C LEU A 280 12.74 -20.05 -7.52
N THR A 281 13.02 -21.30 -7.87
CA THR A 281 13.56 -21.67 -9.17
C THR A 281 12.49 -22.31 -10.01
N CYS A 282 12.22 -21.74 -11.19
CA CYS A 282 11.41 -22.36 -12.23
C CYS A 282 12.33 -23.04 -13.24
N LEU A 283 12.11 -24.34 -13.46
CA LEU A 283 12.86 -25.12 -14.43
C LEU A 283 11.90 -25.71 -15.46
N VAL A 284 12.25 -25.55 -16.73
CA VAL A 284 11.60 -26.23 -17.84
C VAL A 284 12.55 -27.28 -18.41
N GLN A 285 12.13 -28.54 -18.37
CA GLN A 285 12.88 -29.68 -18.87
C GLN A 285 12.25 -30.15 -20.17
N HIS A 286 13.05 -30.28 -21.22
CA HIS A 286 12.66 -30.81 -22.52
C HIS A 286 13.72 -31.85 -22.97
N PRO A 287 13.39 -32.81 -23.84
CA PRO A 287 14.38 -33.77 -24.37
C PRO A 287 15.56 -33.12 -25.10
N ALA A 288 15.40 -31.88 -25.55
CA ALA A 288 16.42 -31.09 -26.24
C ALA A 288 17.36 -30.32 -25.31
N GLY A 289 17.04 -30.26 -24.02
CA GLY A 289 17.73 -29.43 -23.04
C GLY A 289 16.78 -28.82 -22.03
N SER A 290 17.34 -28.09 -21.08
CA SER A 290 16.61 -27.43 -20.01
C SER A 290 16.90 -25.93 -20.00
N ASP A 291 15.98 -25.16 -19.44
CA ASP A 291 16.19 -23.75 -19.13
C ASP A 291 15.71 -23.46 -17.69
N VAL A 292 16.36 -22.51 -17.02
CA VAL A 292 16.21 -22.27 -15.58
C VAL A 292 16.20 -20.78 -15.29
N VAL A 293 15.26 -20.34 -14.45
CA VAL A 293 15.21 -18.97 -13.92
C VAL A 293 14.99 -18.98 -12.42
N ASN A 294 15.70 -18.10 -11.72
CA ASN A 294 15.58 -17.91 -10.28
C ASN A 294 14.82 -16.60 -10.00
N VAL A 295 13.90 -16.66 -9.05
CA VAL A 295 13.09 -15.53 -8.58
C VAL A 295 13.33 -15.36 -7.09
N ILE A 296 13.61 -14.12 -6.67
CA ILE A 296 13.80 -13.77 -5.26
C ILE A 296 12.70 -12.79 -4.86
N LEU A 297 12.03 -13.08 -3.74
CA LEU A 297 11.04 -12.20 -3.17
C LEU A 297 11.71 -11.24 -2.17
N ILE A 298 11.51 -9.94 -2.38
CA ILE A 298 12.01 -8.88 -1.51
C ILE A 298 10.86 -8.09 -0.90
N PRO A 299 10.96 -7.63 0.35
CA PRO A 299 9.89 -6.88 0.97
C PRO A 299 9.64 -5.55 0.24
N ALA A 300 8.39 -5.30 -0.11
CA ALA A 300 7.93 -4.06 -0.70
C ALA A 300 8.18 -2.93 0.30
N SER A 301 8.86 -1.90 -0.18
CA SER A 301 9.37 -0.84 0.66
C SER A 301 8.22 0.07 1.14
N GLN A 302 7.84 -0.04 2.41
CA GLN A 302 6.74 0.74 2.98
C GLN A 302 7.04 2.25 3.08
N TYR A 303 8.28 2.68 2.84
CA TYR A 303 8.69 4.09 2.92
C TYR A 303 7.91 4.99 1.96
N GLU A 304 7.53 4.51 0.77
CA GLU A 304 6.75 5.31 -0.18
C GLU A 304 5.38 5.64 0.40
N ARG A 305 4.72 4.66 1.03
CA ARG A 305 3.42 4.86 1.68
C ARG A 305 3.52 5.84 2.85
N TYR A 306 4.54 5.69 3.70
CA TYR A 306 4.77 6.62 4.81
C TYR A 306 5.12 8.04 4.34
N TYR A 307 5.85 8.17 3.23
CA TYR A 307 6.19 9.46 2.62
C TYR A 307 4.92 10.21 2.18
N TRP A 308 4.00 9.54 1.47
CA TRP A 308 2.73 10.16 1.05
C TRP A 308 1.84 10.55 2.23
N ILE A 309 1.78 9.72 3.28
CA ILE A 309 1.06 10.05 4.52
C ILE A 309 1.67 11.28 5.20
N GLY A 310 3.01 11.33 5.28
CA GLY A 310 3.75 12.45 5.85
C GLY A 310 3.49 13.76 5.10
N LEU A 311 3.55 13.73 3.76
CA LEU A 311 3.25 14.89 2.91
C LEU A 311 1.82 15.40 3.11
N GLY A 312 0.85 14.47 3.22
CA GLY A 312 -0.55 14.80 3.49
C GLY A 312 -0.76 15.50 4.84
N LEU A 313 -0.11 15.03 5.91
CA LEU A 313 -0.17 15.66 7.23
C LEU A 313 0.43 17.07 7.23
N VAL A 314 1.56 17.28 6.54
CA VAL A 314 2.18 18.60 6.42
C VAL A 314 1.26 19.57 5.65
N ALA A 315 0.66 19.12 4.55
CA ALA A 315 -0.29 19.94 3.80
C ALA A 315 -1.54 20.30 4.63
N LEU A 316 -2.07 19.36 5.41
CA LEU A 316 -3.19 19.60 6.32
C LEU A 316 -2.84 20.64 7.40
N LEU A 317 -1.65 20.55 8.00
CA LEU A 317 -1.17 21.52 8.99
C LEU A 317 -1.04 22.92 8.39
N ILE A 318 -0.50 23.04 7.17
CA ILE A 318 -0.41 24.32 6.46
C ILE A 318 -1.81 24.90 6.21
N LEU A 319 -2.77 24.07 5.80
CA LEU A 319 -4.14 24.50 5.57
C LEU A 319 -4.82 24.97 6.87
N LEU A 320 -4.65 24.23 7.98
CA LEU A 320 -5.16 24.64 9.29
C LEU A 320 -4.53 25.95 9.77
N CYS A 321 -3.22 26.11 9.59
CA CYS A 321 -2.52 27.37 9.88
C CYS A 321 -3.02 28.53 9.01
N ALA A 322 -3.26 28.30 7.72
CA ALA A 322 -3.81 29.31 6.81
C ALA A 322 -5.23 29.71 7.23
N VAL A 323 -6.10 28.75 7.54
CA VAL A 323 -7.45 29.02 8.06
C VAL A 323 -7.36 29.79 9.37
N ALA A 324 -6.54 29.35 10.33
CA ALA A 324 -6.35 30.05 11.60
C ALA A 324 -5.82 31.48 11.41
N PHE A 325 -4.94 31.71 10.43
CA PHE A 325 -4.43 33.03 10.09
C PHE A 325 -5.50 33.93 9.46
N LEU A 326 -6.27 33.42 8.48
CA LEU A 326 -7.35 34.15 7.82
C LEU A 326 -8.48 34.53 8.80
N PHE A 327 -8.82 33.61 9.70
CA PHE A 327 -9.86 33.82 10.71
C PHE A 327 -9.31 34.30 12.05
N ARG A 328 -8.03 34.73 12.14
CA ARG A 328 -7.38 35.13 13.41
C ARG A 328 -8.22 36.12 14.21
N VAL A 329 -8.78 37.13 13.54
CA VAL A 329 -9.60 38.14 14.18
C VAL A 329 -10.93 37.56 14.69
N ASP A 330 -11.58 36.68 13.92
CA ASP A 330 -12.82 36.02 14.35
C ASP A 330 -12.57 35.05 15.49
N LEU A 331 -11.46 34.28 15.43
CA LEU A 331 -11.05 33.34 16.47
C LEU A 331 -10.80 34.07 17.80
N VAL A 332 -10.08 35.19 17.77
CA VAL A 332 -9.83 36.01 18.97
C VAL A 332 -11.13 36.62 19.50
N LEU A 333 -12.01 37.13 18.63
CA LEU A 333 -13.29 37.69 19.04
C LEU A 333 -14.24 36.62 19.61
N ALA A 334 -14.26 35.41 19.03
CA ALA A 334 -15.04 34.28 19.50
C ALA A 334 -14.51 33.74 20.83
N TYR A 335 -13.19 33.56 20.95
CA TYR A 335 -12.55 33.19 22.22
C TYR A 335 -12.87 34.20 23.32
N ARG A 336 -12.77 35.52 23.04
CA ARG A 336 -13.17 36.56 24.01
C ARG A 336 -14.65 36.47 24.37
N ALA A 337 -15.54 36.14 23.44
CA ALA A 337 -16.97 36.01 23.72
C ALA A 337 -17.30 34.79 24.59
N VAL A 338 -16.57 33.68 24.43
CA VAL A 338 -16.77 32.45 25.20
C VAL A 338 -16.10 32.55 26.59
N CYS A 339 -14.90 33.11 26.67
CA CYS A 339 -14.10 33.21 27.90
C CYS A 339 -14.20 34.56 28.63
N SER A 340 -15.10 35.48 28.23
CA SER A 340 -15.25 36.80 28.87
C SER A 340 -15.56 36.75 30.37
N SER A 341 -16.05 35.61 30.87
CA SER A 341 -16.40 35.40 32.29
C SER A 341 -15.19 35.14 33.19
N ALA A 342 -14.04 34.71 32.66
CA ALA A 342 -12.86 34.35 33.47
C ALA A 342 -11.91 35.52 33.74
N ALA A 343 -11.98 36.60 32.97
CA ALA A 343 -11.04 37.73 33.01
C ALA A 343 -11.64 39.03 33.56
N ILE A 344 -12.68 38.94 34.41
CA ILE A 344 -13.19 40.12 35.12
C ILE A 344 -12.34 40.31 36.38
N SER A 345 -11.12 40.80 36.20
CA SER A 345 -10.46 41.56 37.25
C SER A 345 -11.27 42.84 37.44
N SER A 346 -11.72 43.11 38.67
CA SER A 346 -12.41 44.35 39.04
C SER A 346 -11.40 45.51 39.01
N ASP A 347 -11.03 45.96 37.82
CA ASP A 347 -10.04 47.02 37.58
C ASP A 347 -10.52 48.43 38.01
N GLY A 348 -11.72 48.54 38.61
CA GLY A 348 -12.31 49.81 39.06
C GLY A 348 -12.75 50.74 37.92
N LYS A 349 -12.55 50.37 36.64
CA LYS A 349 -12.85 51.22 35.48
C LYS A 349 -14.33 51.13 35.10
N SER A 350 -14.99 52.29 35.06
CA SER A 350 -16.43 52.42 34.82
C SER A 350 -16.82 52.49 33.35
N TYR A 351 -15.86 52.75 32.45
CA TYR A 351 -16.10 52.90 31.01
C TYR A 351 -15.16 52.02 30.18
N ASP A 352 -15.69 51.44 29.10
CA ASP A 352 -14.91 50.65 28.14
C ASP A 352 -14.11 51.53 27.19
N ALA A 353 -14.63 52.71 26.83
CA ALA A 353 -13.89 53.71 26.09
C ALA A 353 -14.40 55.14 26.38
N TYR A 354 -13.46 56.10 26.35
CA TYR A 354 -13.73 57.53 26.22
C TYR A 354 -13.70 57.90 24.74
N VAL A 355 -14.66 58.67 24.25
CA VAL A 355 -14.76 59.11 22.86
C VAL A 355 -14.55 60.62 22.78
N CYS A 356 -13.48 61.01 22.10
CA CYS A 356 -13.13 62.39 21.78
C CYS A 356 -13.37 62.61 20.28
N TYR A 357 -14.15 63.64 19.94
CA TYR A 357 -14.35 64.08 18.56
C TYR A 357 -14.26 65.61 18.48
N LEU A 358 -13.76 66.12 17.36
CA LEU A 358 -13.57 67.56 17.17
C LEU A 358 -14.89 68.20 16.71
N HIS A 359 -15.32 69.23 17.44
CA HIS A 359 -16.41 70.13 17.05
C HIS A 359 -15.83 71.23 16.12
N GLY A 360 -15.85 71.03 14.81
CA GLY A 360 -15.51 72.09 13.84
C GLY A 360 -16.74 72.90 13.40
N ASP A 361 -16.52 73.94 12.59
CA ASP A 361 -17.60 74.78 12.09
C ASP A 361 -18.53 74.11 11.05
N GLN A 362 -19.71 74.71 10.91
CA GLN A 362 -21.02 74.26 10.41
C GLN A 362 -21.19 73.30 9.22
N HIS A 363 -20.17 72.89 8.45
CA HIS A 363 -20.38 72.03 7.25
C HIS A 363 -19.49 70.79 7.11
N SER A 364 -18.35 70.69 7.80
CA SER A 364 -17.47 69.49 7.81
C SER A 364 -17.55 68.67 9.10
N SER A 365 -18.21 69.21 10.13
CA SER A 365 -18.35 68.52 11.42
C SER A 365 -19.52 67.57 11.51
N THR A 366 -20.47 67.65 10.58
CA THR A 366 -21.69 66.83 10.62
C THR A 366 -21.35 65.34 10.56
N SER A 367 -20.35 64.94 9.76
CA SER A 367 -19.98 63.53 9.60
C SER A 367 -19.39 62.92 10.89
N ALA A 368 -18.48 63.61 11.56
CA ALA A 368 -17.86 63.14 12.82
C ALA A 368 -18.82 63.19 14.00
N VAL A 369 -19.66 64.23 14.09
CA VAL A 369 -20.70 64.34 15.11
C VAL A 369 -21.73 63.21 14.93
N THR A 370 -22.26 63.03 13.72
CA THR A 370 -23.18 61.91 13.41
C THR A 370 -22.52 60.55 13.65
N PHE A 371 -21.23 60.38 13.31
CA PHE A 371 -20.52 59.14 13.62
C PHE A 371 -20.41 58.88 15.12
N ALA A 372 -19.98 59.89 15.90
CA ALA A 372 -19.72 59.76 17.32
C ALA A 372 -21.00 59.64 18.16
N LEU A 373 -22.07 60.36 17.80
CA LEU A 373 -23.31 60.40 18.57
C LEU A 373 -24.38 59.41 18.11
N ASP A 374 -24.43 59.06 16.82
CA ASP A 374 -25.46 58.16 16.29
C ASP A 374 -24.91 56.76 16.01
N PHE A 375 -23.91 56.64 15.13
CA PHE A 375 -23.43 55.33 14.66
C PHE A 375 -22.63 54.55 15.71
N LEU A 376 -21.78 55.24 16.47
CA LEU A 376 -20.89 54.61 17.44
C LEU A 376 -21.68 54.02 18.64
N PRO A 377 -22.64 54.74 19.26
CA PRO A 377 -23.55 54.17 20.27
C PRO A 377 -24.38 53.01 19.75
N ALA A 378 -25.02 53.16 18.59
CA ALA A 378 -25.88 52.12 18.01
C ALA A 378 -25.14 50.79 17.78
N MET A 379 -23.85 50.84 17.43
CA MET A 379 -23.04 49.62 17.29
C MET A 379 -22.43 49.15 18.60
N LEU A 380 -21.70 50.00 19.30
CA LEU A 380 -20.91 49.55 20.46
C LEU A 380 -21.77 49.37 21.71
N GLU A 381 -22.71 50.27 21.99
CA GLU A 381 -23.55 50.21 23.19
C GLU A 381 -24.74 49.27 23.00
N ASP A 382 -25.52 49.46 21.93
CA ASP A 382 -26.76 48.70 21.73
C ASP A 382 -26.51 47.26 21.27
N LEU A 383 -25.70 47.08 20.23
CA LEU A 383 -25.44 45.75 19.63
C LEU A 383 -24.36 44.96 20.36
N TYR A 384 -23.29 45.60 20.82
CA TYR A 384 -22.15 44.91 21.45
C TYR A 384 -22.06 45.07 22.98
N GLY A 385 -22.89 45.91 23.60
CA GLY A 385 -23.01 46.02 25.07
C GLY A 385 -21.84 46.71 25.77
N TYR A 386 -21.05 47.52 25.05
CA TYR A 386 -20.01 48.35 25.65
C TYR A 386 -20.61 49.56 26.37
N LYS A 387 -19.88 50.08 27.35
CA LYS A 387 -20.22 51.34 28.02
C LYS A 387 -19.26 52.44 27.61
N LEU A 388 -19.71 53.39 26.80
CA LEU A 388 -18.88 54.51 26.34
C LEU A 388 -19.10 55.74 27.24
N PHE A 389 -18.11 56.62 27.27
CA PHE A 389 -18.27 58.01 27.71
C PHE A 389 -17.97 58.89 26.50
N ILE A 390 -18.96 59.65 26.04
CA ILE A 390 -18.86 60.49 24.85
C ILE A 390 -18.86 61.96 25.27
N SER A 391 -17.77 62.66 24.91
CA SER A 391 -17.62 64.11 25.15
C SER A 391 -18.84 64.87 24.61
N GLY A 392 -19.39 65.79 25.40
CA GLY A 392 -20.60 66.56 25.09
C GLY A 392 -21.96 65.86 25.27
N ARG A 393 -22.02 64.51 25.31
CA ARG A 393 -23.27 63.76 25.57
C ARG A 393 -23.43 63.37 27.03
N ASP A 394 -22.35 62.86 27.63
CA ASP A 394 -22.38 62.19 28.93
C ASP A 394 -21.86 63.08 30.08
N GLU A 395 -21.61 64.36 29.79
CA GLU A 395 -21.14 65.37 30.76
C GLU A 395 -22.30 65.94 31.57
N LEU A 396 -22.08 66.18 32.87
CA LEU A 396 -23.07 66.81 33.74
C LEU A 396 -22.91 68.34 33.70
N PRO A 397 -24.00 69.11 33.58
CA PRO A 397 -23.90 70.56 33.54
C PRO A 397 -23.39 71.13 34.88
N GLY A 398 -22.36 71.97 34.83
CA GLY A 398 -21.80 72.68 35.98
C GLY A 398 -20.56 72.06 36.64
N GLU A 399 -20.00 70.98 36.09
CA GLU A 399 -18.75 70.40 36.60
C GLU A 399 -17.48 71.13 36.10
N ALA A 400 -16.39 71.06 36.87
CA ALA A 400 -15.10 71.64 36.49
C ALA A 400 -14.43 70.79 35.38
N VAL A 401 -14.46 71.33 34.15
CA VAL A 401 -14.10 70.63 32.89
C VAL A 401 -12.76 69.90 32.95
N HIS A 402 -11.70 70.52 33.49
CA HIS A 402 -10.34 69.93 33.47
C HIS A 402 -10.18 68.68 34.35
N ASP A 403 -10.71 68.70 35.58
CA ASP A 403 -10.58 67.59 36.52
C ASP A 403 -11.49 66.42 36.13
N VAL A 404 -12.65 66.73 35.56
CA VAL A 404 -13.62 65.74 35.10
C VAL A 404 -13.08 64.97 33.91
N ILE A 405 -12.52 65.64 32.91
CA ILE A 405 -11.94 64.97 31.73
C ILE A 405 -10.85 63.99 32.17
N ALA A 406 -9.93 64.43 33.03
CA ALA A 406 -8.85 63.57 33.53
C ALA A 406 -9.39 62.39 34.36
N ASP A 407 -10.38 62.60 35.25
CA ASP A 407 -11.04 61.53 36.02
C ASP A 407 -11.75 60.53 35.08
N ARG A 408 -12.57 61.00 34.14
CA ARG A 408 -13.34 60.16 33.22
C ARG A 408 -12.43 59.38 32.26
N MET A 409 -11.35 59.98 31.80
CA MET A 409 -10.31 59.29 31.03
C MET A 409 -9.60 58.22 31.87
N SER A 410 -9.24 58.50 33.13
CA SER A 410 -8.61 57.50 34.01
C SER A 410 -9.49 56.28 34.29
N ARG A 411 -10.82 56.48 34.32
CA ARG A 411 -11.83 55.43 34.49
C ARG A 411 -12.18 54.69 33.19
N SER A 412 -11.55 55.04 32.08
CA SER A 412 -11.77 54.43 30.77
C SER A 412 -10.68 53.41 30.41
N ARG A 413 -11.00 52.37 29.63
CA ARG A 413 -10.02 51.36 29.17
C ARG A 413 -9.40 51.69 27.81
N ARG A 414 -10.09 52.47 27.00
CA ARG A 414 -9.69 52.90 25.65
C ARG A 414 -9.98 54.39 25.47
N LEU A 415 -9.26 55.00 24.55
CA LEU A 415 -9.53 56.35 24.06
C LEU A 415 -9.78 56.24 22.55
N ILE A 416 -10.97 56.64 22.10
CA ILE A 416 -11.33 56.70 20.69
C ILE A 416 -11.21 58.17 20.26
N ILE A 417 -10.36 58.44 19.27
CA ILE A 417 -10.20 59.79 18.70
C ILE A 417 -10.75 59.76 17.29
N VAL A 418 -11.79 60.56 17.05
CA VAL A 418 -12.42 60.71 15.74
C VAL A 418 -11.74 61.86 14.99
N LEU A 419 -11.07 61.52 13.89
CA LEU A 419 -10.31 62.42 13.03
C LEU A 419 -11.15 62.84 11.81
N THR A 420 -11.15 64.14 11.54
CA THR A 420 -11.72 64.77 10.34
C THR A 420 -10.63 65.43 9.50
N SER A 421 -10.97 65.81 8.27
CA SER A 421 -10.09 66.55 7.36
C SER A 421 -9.52 67.84 7.98
N GLN A 422 -10.23 68.47 8.93
CA GLN A 422 -9.82 69.71 9.61
C GLN A 422 -8.97 69.50 10.87
N SER A 423 -8.91 68.28 11.43
CA SER A 423 -8.05 67.94 12.57
C SER A 423 -6.54 68.07 12.28
N CYS A 424 -6.20 68.33 11.02
CA CYS A 424 -4.85 68.38 10.46
C CYS A 424 -4.24 69.79 10.43
N VAL A 425 -4.99 70.84 10.79
CA VAL A 425 -4.46 72.20 10.81
C VAL A 425 -4.14 72.59 12.24
N SER A 426 -2.85 72.50 12.62
CA SER A 426 -2.35 73.13 13.83
C SER A 426 -2.48 74.66 13.69
N PRO A 427 -3.10 75.38 14.63
CA PRO A 427 -2.74 76.78 14.83
C PRO A 427 -1.30 76.78 15.35
N GLN A 428 -0.32 77.06 14.48
CA GLN A 428 0.97 77.55 14.97
C GLN A 428 0.69 78.88 15.66
N THR A 429 0.89 78.93 16.98
CA THR A 429 1.10 80.22 17.64
C THR A 429 2.27 80.08 18.59
N ASP A 430 3.29 80.88 18.29
CA ASP A 430 4.14 81.61 19.22
C ASP A 430 3.47 81.88 20.58
N ALA A 431 3.44 80.87 21.45
CA ALA A 431 2.90 80.97 22.81
C ALA A 431 4.00 80.81 23.87
N THR A 432 5.23 81.20 23.55
CA THR A 432 6.37 81.24 24.50
C THR A 432 6.76 82.67 24.91
N LYS A 433 5.84 83.64 24.81
CA LYS A 433 6.02 85.01 25.33
C LYS A 433 4.73 85.55 25.94
N SER A 434 4.41 85.16 27.18
CA SER A 434 3.51 85.95 28.05
C SER A 434 3.35 85.30 29.43
N LEU A 435 4.43 85.27 30.22
CA LEU A 435 4.35 85.18 31.68
C LEU A 435 5.56 85.94 32.25
N LEU A 436 5.46 87.25 32.35
CA LEU A 436 6.19 88.13 33.27
C LEU A 436 5.53 89.51 33.25
N PRO A 437 5.20 90.12 34.41
CA PRO A 437 4.67 91.48 34.48
C PRO A 437 5.82 92.49 34.55
N ASP A 438 5.77 93.57 33.76
CA ASP A 438 5.79 94.97 34.24
C ASP A 438 6.17 96.02 33.17
N LYS A 439 5.39 97.10 33.20
CA LYS A 439 5.62 98.50 32.77
C LYS A 439 5.72 98.87 31.26
N LEU A 440 4.64 99.56 30.84
CA LEU A 440 4.43 100.55 29.75
C LEU A 440 5.62 101.50 29.42
N PRO A 441 5.64 102.26 28.27
CA PRO A 441 4.48 102.69 27.45
C PRO A 441 4.58 102.66 25.89
N ILE A 442 3.40 102.51 25.28
CA ILE A 442 2.78 103.28 24.17
C ILE A 442 3.65 103.71 22.97
N SER A 443 3.35 103.17 21.77
CA SER A 443 2.97 104.02 20.63
C SER A 443 2.10 103.24 19.61
N ASP A 444 1.08 103.95 19.14
CA ASP A 444 -0.02 103.58 18.26
C ASP A 444 0.41 103.26 16.82
N ARG A 445 -0.20 102.23 16.20
CA ARG A 445 -0.83 102.27 14.85
C ARG A 445 -1.19 100.88 14.32
N ASP A 446 -2.49 100.61 14.36
CA ASP A 446 -3.31 99.99 13.32
C ASP A 446 -2.68 98.95 12.38
N VAL A 447 -2.84 97.66 12.71
CA VAL A 447 -3.15 96.62 11.71
C VAL A 447 -4.26 95.74 12.26
N GLN A 448 -5.47 96.02 11.76
CA GLN A 448 -6.68 95.25 11.97
C GLN A 448 -6.53 93.87 11.28
N LEU A 449 -5.99 92.87 12.01
CA LEU A 449 -5.93 91.49 11.55
C LEU A 449 -6.93 90.63 12.33
N LYS A 450 -8.00 90.27 11.61
CA LYS A 450 -9.02 89.25 11.85
C LYS A 450 -8.62 88.17 12.89
N ALA A 451 -8.96 88.38 14.16
CA ALA A 451 -9.07 87.30 15.13
C ALA A 451 -10.29 86.46 14.76
N THR A 452 -10.08 85.33 14.09
CA THR A 452 -11.13 84.32 13.90
C THR A 452 -11.40 83.67 15.25
N ASN A 453 -12.63 83.86 15.75
CA ASN A 453 -13.18 83.25 16.96
C ASN A 453 -12.87 81.76 17.01
N THR A 454 -11.87 81.35 17.80
CA THR A 454 -11.69 79.95 18.16
C THR A 454 -12.83 79.62 19.12
N SER A 455 -13.77 78.76 18.72
CA SER A 455 -14.89 78.38 19.58
C SER A 455 -14.37 77.71 20.85
N PHE A 456 -15.03 77.96 21.98
CA PHE A 456 -14.69 77.37 23.28
C PHE A 456 -14.62 75.83 23.21
N ASP A 457 -15.49 75.22 22.39
CA ASP A 457 -15.56 73.77 22.14
C ASP A 457 -14.29 73.23 21.48
N GLN A 458 -13.64 74.01 20.61
CA GLN A 458 -12.42 73.60 19.93
C GLN A 458 -11.19 73.62 20.85
N ILE A 459 -11.18 74.51 21.85
CA ILE A 459 -10.15 74.56 22.89
C ILE A 459 -10.23 73.30 23.76
N TRP A 460 -11.45 72.87 24.10
CA TRP A 460 -11.69 71.68 24.93
C TRP A 460 -11.41 70.37 24.22
N ALA A 461 -11.82 70.21 22.97
CA ALA A 461 -11.46 69.03 22.18
C ALA A 461 -9.93 68.86 22.07
N ASN A 462 -9.18 69.96 21.92
CA ASN A 462 -7.72 69.94 21.92
C ASN A 462 -7.12 69.55 23.29
N TYR A 463 -7.72 70.02 24.38
CA TYR A 463 -7.30 69.65 25.74
C TYR A 463 -7.54 68.16 26.02
N GLU A 464 -8.73 67.64 25.72
CA GLU A 464 -9.07 66.22 25.85
C GLU A 464 -8.07 65.34 25.11
N GLN A 465 -7.82 65.64 23.85
CA GLN A 465 -6.88 64.89 23.02
C GLN A 465 -5.48 64.87 23.65
N ARG A 466 -4.99 66.02 24.16
CA ARG A 466 -3.66 66.11 24.79
C ARG A 466 -3.58 65.28 26.08
N VAL A 467 -4.58 65.36 26.94
CA VAL A 467 -4.63 64.59 28.20
C VAL A 467 -4.65 63.09 27.91
N GLY A 468 -5.54 62.66 27.02
CA GLY A 468 -5.68 61.25 26.67
C GLY A 468 -4.43 60.68 25.98
N LEU A 469 -3.76 61.49 25.17
CA LEU A 469 -2.53 61.11 24.48
C LEU A 469 -1.32 61.04 25.42
N TYR A 470 -1.24 61.96 26.38
CA TYR A 470 -0.25 61.90 27.46
C TYR A 470 -0.43 60.64 28.31
N ASP A 471 -1.67 60.33 28.72
CA ASP A 471 -1.94 59.10 29.48
C ASP A 471 -1.59 57.83 28.67
N ALA A 472 -1.92 57.81 27.38
CA ALA A 472 -1.66 56.65 26.54
C ALA A 472 -0.18 56.41 26.21
N LEU A 473 0.59 57.48 25.94
CA LEU A 473 1.99 57.38 25.51
C LEU A 473 2.97 57.36 26.69
N VAL A 474 2.65 58.05 27.79
CA VAL A 474 3.55 58.21 28.94
C VAL A 474 3.15 57.29 30.09
N LYS A 475 1.89 57.36 30.53
CA LYS A 475 1.40 56.55 31.67
C LYS A 475 1.03 55.12 31.28
N GLN A 476 0.87 54.85 29.98
CA GLN A 476 0.36 53.59 29.42
C GLN A 476 -1.02 53.16 29.96
N GLY A 477 -1.81 54.11 30.51
CA GLY A 477 -3.10 53.83 31.15
C GLY A 477 -4.25 53.59 30.18
N LEU A 478 -4.15 54.17 28.98
CA LEU A 478 -5.13 54.09 27.89
C LEU A 478 -4.52 53.53 26.60
N LYS A 479 -5.28 52.69 25.89
CA LYS A 479 -4.96 52.35 24.50
C LYS A 479 -5.81 53.19 23.55
N VAL A 480 -5.15 53.99 22.73
CA VAL A 480 -5.79 54.85 21.72
C VAL A 480 -6.22 54.04 20.49
N ILE A 481 -7.40 54.36 19.97
CA ILE A 481 -8.01 53.91 18.73
C ILE A 481 -8.25 55.16 17.88
N LEU A 482 -7.63 55.23 16.70
CA LEU A 482 -7.83 56.34 15.76
C LEU A 482 -8.89 55.95 14.73
N VAL A 483 -9.91 56.79 14.58
CA VAL A 483 -11.00 56.58 13.61
C VAL A 483 -11.02 57.77 12.65
N GLN A 484 -10.93 57.50 11.35
CA GLN A 484 -11.07 58.50 10.30
C GLN A 484 -12.45 58.37 9.67
N VAL A 485 -13.20 59.47 9.63
CA VAL A 485 -14.60 59.50 9.17
C VAL A 485 -14.75 60.07 7.75
N GLU A 486 -13.76 60.84 7.29
CA GLU A 486 -13.74 61.48 5.96
C GLU A 486 -12.48 61.12 5.17
N ASP A 487 -12.60 61.03 3.84
CA ASP A 487 -11.46 60.89 2.94
C ASP A 487 -10.73 62.25 2.83
N GLY A 488 -9.39 62.28 2.95
CA GLY A 488 -8.59 63.51 2.87
C GLY A 488 -7.73 63.86 4.09
N VAL A 489 -7.69 63.02 5.14
CA VAL A 489 -6.73 63.17 6.24
C VAL A 489 -5.33 62.81 5.73
N GLU A 490 -4.47 63.81 5.50
CA GLU A 490 -3.06 63.58 5.22
C GLU A 490 -2.33 63.24 6.53
N GLU A 491 -1.82 62.01 6.64
CA GLU A 491 -1.05 61.55 7.80
C GLU A 491 0.19 62.43 8.09
N ALA A 492 0.67 63.16 7.08
CA ALA A 492 1.77 64.12 7.20
C ALA A 492 1.43 65.33 8.08
N LEU A 493 0.16 65.72 8.14
CA LEU A 493 -0.33 66.90 8.85
C LEU A 493 -0.76 66.60 10.31
N LEU A 494 -0.74 65.33 10.71
CA LEU A 494 -1.04 64.95 12.09
C LEU A 494 0.09 65.36 13.05
N PRO A 495 -0.22 65.76 14.30
CA PRO A 495 0.78 65.93 15.36
C PRO A 495 1.65 64.68 15.54
N GLU A 496 2.91 64.86 15.92
CA GLU A 496 3.91 63.78 16.00
C GLU A 496 3.45 62.59 16.85
N SER A 497 2.78 62.86 17.96
CA SER A 497 2.20 61.87 18.87
C SER A 497 1.06 61.06 18.24
N LEU A 498 0.23 61.67 17.39
CA LEU A 498 -0.78 60.95 16.61
C LEU A 498 -0.17 60.19 15.42
N ARG A 499 0.86 60.75 14.76
CA ARG A 499 1.60 60.05 13.69
C ARG A 499 2.27 58.79 14.21
N TYR A 500 2.85 58.84 15.40
CA TYR A 500 3.43 57.67 16.06
C TYR A 500 2.37 56.58 16.28
N ILE A 501 1.18 56.93 16.78
CA ILE A 501 0.09 55.98 16.99
C ILE A 501 -0.47 55.45 15.67
N SER A 502 -0.63 56.31 14.67
CA SER A 502 -1.07 55.93 13.33
C SER A 502 -0.15 54.86 12.73
N ARG A 503 1.18 55.07 12.78
CA ARG A 503 2.16 54.11 12.25
C ARG A 503 2.20 52.79 13.02
N THR A 504 1.99 52.82 14.34
CA THR A 504 2.15 51.63 15.19
C THR A 504 0.87 50.81 15.32
N LYS A 505 -0.31 51.45 15.33
CA LYS A 505 -1.61 50.79 15.56
C LYS A 505 -2.57 50.88 14.38
N GLY A 506 -2.27 51.70 13.38
CA GLY A 506 -3.12 51.96 12.22
C GLY A 506 -4.27 52.92 12.53
N ILE A 507 -4.90 53.41 11.46
CA ILE A 507 -6.12 54.23 11.50
C ILE A 507 -7.28 53.41 10.94
N LEU A 508 -8.40 53.36 11.66
CA LEU A 508 -9.63 52.72 11.20
C LEU A 508 -10.44 53.70 10.35
N LYS A 509 -10.65 53.38 9.07
CA LYS A 509 -11.41 54.24 8.15
C LYS A 509 -12.87 53.83 8.12
N TRP A 510 -13.76 54.78 8.38
CA TRP A 510 -15.21 54.62 8.30
C TRP A 510 -15.76 55.43 7.11
N ARG A 511 -16.76 54.88 6.42
CA ARG A 511 -17.40 55.54 5.28
C ARG A 511 -18.90 55.68 5.49
N GLN A 512 -19.41 56.90 5.45
CA GLN A 512 -20.83 57.20 5.68
C GLN A 512 -21.77 56.58 4.63
N ASN A 513 -21.37 56.61 3.34
CA ASN A 513 -22.21 56.13 2.22
C ASN A 513 -21.93 54.67 1.81
N ALA A 514 -21.19 53.91 2.62
CA ALA A 514 -20.93 52.50 2.32
C ALA A 514 -22.12 51.63 2.77
N SER A 515 -22.46 50.61 1.98
CA SER A 515 -23.47 49.61 2.38
C SER A 515 -23.10 48.97 3.72
N ASN A 516 -24.08 48.41 4.45
CA ASN A 516 -23.83 47.66 5.70
C ASN A 516 -22.73 46.60 5.57
N ARG A 517 -22.54 46.03 4.36
CA ARG A 517 -21.47 45.09 4.04
C ARG A 517 -20.10 45.77 3.90
N GLY A 518 -20.05 47.02 3.43
CA GLY A 518 -18.83 47.82 3.24
C GLY A 518 -18.12 48.23 4.54
N ASN A 519 -18.86 48.46 5.63
CA ASN A 519 -18.29 48.80 6.94
C ASN A 519 -18.12 47.60 7.88
N ARG A 520 -18.40 46.37 7.43
CA ARG A 520 -18.28 45.15 8.27
C ARG A 520 -16.84 44.92 8.76
N SER A 521 -15.85 45.17 7.89
CA SER A 521 -14.43 45.08 8.25
C SER A 521 -14.05 46.13 9.29
N PHE A 522 -14.54 47.37 9.16
CA PHE A 522 -14.33 48.45 10.13
C PHE A 522 -14.82 48.05 11.53
N TRP A 523 -16.08 47.64 11.66
CA TRP A 523 -16.66 47.26 12.96
C TRP A 523 -15.99 46.04 13.58
N LYS A 524 -15.56 45.08 12.76
CA LYS A 524 -14.79 43.92 13.22
C LYS A 524 -13.42 44.31 13.79
N HIS A 525 -12.68 45.21 13.13
CA HIS A 525 -11.41 45.71 13.65
C HIS A 525 -11.59 46.65 14.85
N MET A 526 -12.65 47.45 14.87
CA MET A 526 -13.02 48.28 16.02
C MET A 526 -13.22 47.41 17.27
N ARG A 527 -14.01 46.33 17.15
CA ARG A 527 -14.19 45.34 18.22
C ARG A 527 -12.91 44.63 18.64
N TYR A 528 -12.01 44.34 17.70
CA TYR A 528 -10.73 43.71 18.01
C TYR A 528 -9.87 44.59 18.92
N GLN A 529 -9.91 45.91 18.71
CA GLN A 529 -9.17 46.90 19.51
C GLN A 529 -9.87 47.26 20.84
N MET A 530 -11.20 47.13 20.92
CA MET A 530 -11.98 47.28 22.15
C MET A 530 -11.63 46.20 23.21
N PRO A 531 -11.88 46.47 24.51
CA PRO A 531 -11.77 45.45 25.55
C PRO A 531 -12.78 44.31 25.33
N PRO A 532 -12.64 43.16 26.03
CA PRO A 532 -13.68 42.13 26.05
C PRO A 532 -15.01 42.75 26.54
N ALA A 533 -16.06 42.64 25.74
CA ALA A 533 -17.38 43.15 26.11
C ALA A 533 -17.95 42.36 27.29
N LYS A 534 -18.69 43.05 28.18
CA LYS A 534 -19.51 42.37 29.17
C LYS A 534 -20.67 41.72 28.43
N ARG A 535 -20.80 40.40 28.53
CA ARG A 535 -21.91 39.67 27.91
C ARG A 535 -23.23 40.21 28.50
N ARG A 536 -24.01 40.97 27.72
CA ARG A 536 -25.44 41.13 28.01
C ARG A 536 -26.02 39.72 27.99
N LYS A 537 -26.70 39.32 29.07
CA LYS A 537 -27.63 38.18 29.01
C LYS A 537 -28.76 38.61 28.05
N SER A 538 -28.53 38.51 26.75
CA SER A 538 -29.60 38.71 25.77
C SER A 538 -30.40 37.41 25.73
N GLN A 539 -31.69 37.53 26.00
CA GLN A 539 -32.70 36.53 25.68
C GLN A 539 -32.50 36.03 24.25
N GLU A 540 -32.70 34.73 24.09
CA GLU A 540 -32.72 34.01 22.82
C GLU A 540 -33.51 34.80 21.78
N LEU A 541 -32.82 35.26 20.73
CA LEU A 541 -33.46 35.58 19.47
C LEU A 541 -33.29 34.35 18.58
N THR A 542 -34.24 33.43 18.73
CA THR A 542 -34.48 32.32 17.82
C THR A 542 -35.04 32.85 16.49
N LEU A 543 -34.77 32.14 15.39
CA LEU A 543 -35.25 32.32 14.00
C LEU A 543 -34.31 33.19 13.12
N LEU A 544 -33.93 32.81 11.90
CA LEU A 544 -34.40 31.80 10.94
C LEU A 544 -33.23 31.40 10.02
#